data_AF-A0A6P0CHS1-F1
#
_entry.id   AF-A0A6P0CHS1-F1
#
_cell.length_a   1.000
_cell.length_b   1.000
_cell.length_c   1.000
_cell.angle_alpha   90.00
_cell.angle_beta   90.00
_cell.angle_gamma   90.00
#
_symmetry.space_group_name_H-M   'P 1'
#
loop_
_entity.id
_entity.type
_entity.pdbx_description
1 polymer ?
#
loop_
_entity_poly.entity_id
_entity_poly.type
_entity_poly.pdbx_seq_one_letter_code
_entity_poly.pdbx_strand_id
1 'polypeptide(L)'
;MMRLITTIVFAAVLAGCTVQTNATRTGPSGIEIRLVDGQNCYLNRCFYYNRARNRVQIQGRIWVRAGSVGPYVSPATFQTMYLKALRAPERGSGRSSRR
;
A
#
# COMPACT_ATOMS: atom_id res chain seq x y z
N MET A 1 -37.46 -11.02 -44.29
CA MET A 1 -37.40 -10.48 -42.92
C MET A 1 -36.64 -11.47 -42.04
N MET A 2 -35.38 -11.21 -41.69
CA MET A 2 -34.54 -12.15 -40.93
C MET A 2 -33.88 -11.39 -39.77
N ARG A 3 -34.27 -11.73 -38.54
CA ARG A 3 -33.82 -11.08 -37.30
C ARG A 3 -32.45 -11.63 -36.91
N LEU A 4 -31.43 -10.76 -36.87
CA LEU A 4 -30.15 -11.06 -36.23
C LEU A 4 -30.38 -11.24 -34.72
N ILE A 5 -30.02 -12.40 -34.19
CA ILE A 5 -29.92 -12.65 -32.75
C ILE A 5 -28.49 -12.30 -32.36
N THR A 6 -28.30 -11.14 -31.74
CA THR A 6 -26.99 -10.72 -31.21
C THR A 6 -26.75 -11.40 -29.87
N THR A 7 -25.94 -12.44 -29.86
CA THR A 7 -25.51 -13.12 -28.63
C THR A 7 -24.55 -12.20 -27.86
N ILE A 8 -25.05 -11.57 -26.79
CA ILE A 8 -24.24 -10.78 -25.87
C ILE A 8 -23.47 -11.75 -24.98
N VAL A 9 -22.18 -11.96 -25.26
CA VAL A 9 -21.27 -12.65 -24.35
C VAL A 9 -20.93 -11.68 -23.22
N PHE A 10 -21.58 -11.85 -22.08
CA PHE A 10 -21.30 -11.10 -20.85
C PHE A 10 -19.99 -11.64 -20.25
N ALA A 11 -18.86 -11.01 -20.56
CA ALA A 11 -17.58 -11.31 -19.95
C ALA A 11 -17.61 -10.84 -18.49
N ALA A 12 -17.86 -11.76 -17.55
CA ALA A 12 -17.70 -11.51 -16.12
C ALA A 12 -16.21 -11.34 -15.81
N VAL A 13 -15.75 -10.09 -15.70
CA VAL A 13 -14.42 -9.77 -15.18
C VAL A 13 -14.44 -10.09 -13.68
N LEU A 14 -13.76 -11.17 -13.32
CA LEU A 14 -13.45 -11.48 -11.92
C LEU A 14 -12.68 -10.29 -11.33
N ALA A 15 -13.37 -9.51 -10.49
CA ALA A 15 -12.79 -8.44 -9.68
C ALA A 15 -11.89 -9.05 -8.58
N GLY A 16 -10.78 -9.67 -8.98
CA GLY A 16 -9.64 -9.80 -8.08
C GLY A 16 -9.10 -8.40 -7.87
N CYS A 17 -9.23 -7.85 -6.66
CA CYS A 17 -8.65 -6.56 -6.31
C CYS A 17 -7.13 -6.62 -6.51
N THR A 18 -6.66 -6.30 -7.71
CA THR A 18 -5.23 -6.17 -8.00
C THR A 18 -4.79 -4.93 -7.24
N VAL A 19 -4.20 -5.14 -6.07
CA VAL A 19 -3.67 -4.03 -5.29
C VAL A 19 -2.55 -3.42 -6.12
N GLN A 20 -2.75 -2.19 -6.58
CA GLN A 20 -1.83 -1.52 -7.48
C GLN A 20 -0.46 -1.41 -6.81
N THR A 21 0.54 -2.12 -7.35
CA THR A 21 1.92 -2.02 -6.86
C THR A 21 2.51 -0.67 -7.24
N ASN A 22 3.37 -0.12 -6.39
CA ASN A 22 4.10 1.10 -6.67
C ASN A 22 5.00 0.91 -7.90
N ALA A 23 5.12 1.98 -8.68
CA ALA A 23 6.07 2.06 -9.77
C ALA A 23 7.50 1.87 -9.23
N THR A 24 8.30 1.10 -9.96
CA THR A 24 9.72 0.89 -9.69
C THR A 24 10.58 1.53 -10.75
N ARG A 25 11.85 1.79 -10.43
CA ARG A 25 12.88 2.20 -11.39
C ARG A 25 14.20 1.51 -11.06
N THR A 26 15.12 1.48 -12.02
CA THR A 26 16.53 1.17 -11.75
C THR A 26 17.22 2.45 -11.28
N GLY A 27 17.75 2.43 -10.07
CA GLY A 27 18.54 3.50 -9.45
C GLY A 27 19.98 3.06 -9.14
N PRO A 28 20.76 3.91 -8.46
CA PRO A 28 22.19 3.68 -8.22
C PRO A 28 22.52 2.39 -7.46
N SER A 29 21.58 1.88 -6.65
CA SER A 29 21.76 0.67 -5.83
C SER A 29 20.85 -0.48 -6.28
N GLY A 30 20.33 -0.44 -7.51
CA GLY A 30 19.42 -1.44 -8.06
C GLY A 30 17.97 -0.94 -8.10
N ILE A 31 17.01 -1.83 -7.83
CA ILE A 31 15.59 -1.49 -7.89
C ILE A 31 15.25 -0.47 -6.79
N GLU A 32 14.54 0.59 -7.16
CA GLU A 32 13.95 1.55 -6.24
C GLU A 32 12.45 1.65 -6.45
N ILE A 33 11.72 1.87 -5.36
CA ILE A 33 10.26 1.93 -5.30
C ILE A 33 9.85 3.38 -5.10
N ARG A 34 9.00 3.90 -5.96
CA ARG A 34 8.48 5.27 -5.84
C ARG A 34 7.50 5.35 -4.67
N LEU A 35 7.76 6.20 -3.68
CA LEU A 35 6.81 6.52 -2.63
C LEU A 35 5.87 7.64 -3.05
N VAL A 36 4.57 7.42 -2.92
CA VAL A 36 3.52 8.41 -3.15
C VAL A 36 2.80 8.75 -1.85
N ASP A 37 2.19 9.93 -1.78
CA ASP A 37 1.27 10.23 -0.68
C ASP A 37 0.02 9.34 -0.79
N GLY A 38 -0.45 8.80 0.33
CA GLY A 38 -1.53 7.81 0.36
C GLY A 38 -1.03 6.37 0.37
N GLN A 39 -1.74 5.46 -0.30
CA GLN A 39 -1.46 4.03 -0.24
C GLN A 39 -0.24 3.65 -1.09
N ASN A 40 0.63 2.84 -0.52
CA ASN A 40 1.80 2.29 -1.18
C ASN A 40 1.82 0.77 -0.96
N CYS A 41 2.03 0.01 -2.03
CA CYS A 41 2.09 -1.43 -2.06
C CYS A 41 3.28 -1.92 -2.87
N TYR A 42 4.01 -2.89 -2.34
CA TYR A 42 5.09 -3.57 -3.07
C TYR A 42 5.19 -5.01 -2.59
N LEU A 43 5.18 -5.97 -3.51
CA LEU A 43 5.21 -7.42 -3.21
C LEU A 43 4.18 -7.83 -2.13
N ASN A 44 2.91 -7.46 -2.33
CA ASN A 44 1.79 -7.75 -1.43
C ASN A 44 1.90 -7.14 -0.01
N ARG A 45 2.79 -6.18 0.19
CA ARG A 45 2.92 -5.43 1.46
C ARG A 45 2.45 -4.02 1.23
N CYS A 46 1.42 -3.62 1.96
CA CYS A 46 0.78 -2.32 1.79
C CYS A 46 0.81 -1.49 3.08
N PHE A 47 1.04 -0.18 2.95
CA PHE A 47 0.88 0.80 4.01
C PHE A 47 0.49 2.16 3.43
N TYR A 48 -0.13 3.00 4.25
CA TYR A 48 -0.34 4.41 3.94
C TYR A 48 0.90 5.22 4.32
N TYR A 49 1.33 6.13 3.46
CA TYR A 49 2.38 7.10 3.70
C TYR A 49 1.80 8.50 3.62
N ASN A 50 2.06 9.32 4.63
CA ASN A 50 1.77 10.74 4.62
C ASN A 50 3.10 11.48 4.45
N ARG A 51 3.34 12.04 3.26
CA ARG A 51 4.57 12.73 2.90
C ARG A 51 4.74 14.01 3.72
N ALA A 52 3.67 14.79 3.90
CA ALA A 52 3.70 16.07 4.62
C ALA A 52 4.14 15.90 6.09
N ARG A 53 3.74 14.80 6.73
CA ARG A 53 4.08 14.49 8.14
C ARG A 53 5.21 13.47 8.27
N ASN A 54 5.68 12.94 7.16
CA ASN A 54 6.64 11.85 7.08
C ASN A 54 6.28 10.65 8.00
N ARG A 55 5.04 10.17 7.89
CA ARG A 55 4.52 9.06 8.70
C ARG A 55 3.98 7.93 7.85
N VAL A 56 4.05 6.71 8.37
CA VAL A 56 3.44 5.52 7.80
C VAL A 56 2.41 4.91 8.73
N GLN A 57 1.44 4.20 8.16
CA GLN A 57 0.38 3.54 8.88
C GLN A 57 -0.08 2.27 8.13
N ILE A 58 -0.44 1.24 8.88
CA ILE A 58 -1.32 0.16 8.40
C ILE A 58 -2.70 0.36 9.02
N GLN A 59 -3.76 0.07 8.27
CA GLN A 59 -5.13 0.19 8.74
C GLN A 59 -5.32 -0.52 10.09
N GLY A 60 -6.05 0.11 11.01
CA GLY A 60 -6.24 -0.41 12.38
C GLY A 60 -5.09 -0.09 13.34
N ARG A 61 -3.95 0.45 12.88
CA ARG A 61 -2.79 0.82 13.73
C ARG A 61 -2.57 2.32 13.80
N ILE A 62 -1.75 2.79 14.74
CA ILE A 62 -1.40 4.22 14.84
C ILE A 62 -0.37 4.64 13.78
N TRP A 63 -0.34 5.94 13.45
CA TRP A 63 0.67 6.52 12.58
C TRP A 63 2.04 6.58 13.27
N VAL A 64 3.09 6.11 12.62
CA VAL A 64 4.47 6.13 13.12
C VAL A 64 5.40 6.83 12.14
N ARG A 65 6.52 7.40 12.61
CA ARG A 65 7.49 8.09 11.73
C ARG A 65 8.12 7.11 10.72
N ALA A 66 8.18 7.50 9.44
CA ALA A 66 8.80 6.68 8.40
C ALA A 66 10.33 6.55 8.57
N GLY A 67 10.99 7.61 9.04
CA GLY A 67 12.46 7.74 9.04
C GLY A 67 12.91 8.73 7.95
N SER A 68 14.22 8.82 7.68
CA SER A 68 14.72 9.63 6.57
C SER A 68 14.46 8.88 5.26
N VAL A 69 13.56 9.40 4.42
CA VAL A 69 13.17 8.78 3.15
C VAL A 69 13.04 9.83 2.06
N GLY A 70 13.47 9.47 0.84
CA GLY A 70 13.28 10.27 -0.36
C GLY A 70 12.01 9.88 -1.15
N PRO A 71 11.84 10.42 -2.36
CA PRO A 71 10.73 10.05 -3.25
C PRO A 71 10.83 8.63 -3.79
N TYR A 72 12.02 8.04 -3.75
CA TYR A 72 12.32 6.67 -4.12
C TYR A 72 13.07 5.99 -2.97
N VAL A 73 12.76 4.73 -2.70
CA VAL A 73 13.36 3.95 -1.61
C VAL A 73 13.73 2.55 -2.08
N SER A 74 14.77 1.95 -1.49
CA SER A 74 15.10 0.56 -1.77
C SER A 74 14.02 -0.40 -1.22
N PRO A 75 13.94 -1.64 -1.73
CA PRO A 75 13.09 -2.68 -1.16
C PRO A 75 13.31 -2.92 0.33
N ALA A 76 14.55 -2.82 0.81
CA ALA A 76 14.88 -2.97 2.24
C ALA A 76 14.30 -1.83 3.09
N THR A 77 14.38 -0.59 2.61
CA THR A 77 13.78 0.57 3.27
C THR A 77 12.26 0.48 3.28
N PHE A 78 11.64 0.09 2.16
CA PHE A 78 10.19 -0.14 2.08
C PHE A 78 9.73 -1.20 3.09
N GLN A 79 10.46 -2.32 3.15
CA GLN A 79 10.20 -3.39 4.11
C GLN A 79 10.31 -2.92 5.56
N THR A 80 11.31 -2.10 5.86
CA THR A 80 11.50 -1.51 7.19
C THR A 80 10.34 -0.62 7.58
N MET A 81 9.88 0.23 6.67
CA MET A 81 8.70 1.09 6.87
C MET A 81 7.44 0.26 7.13
N TYR A 82 7.22 -0.78 6.32
CA TYR A 82 6.10 -1.72 6.50
C TYR A 82 6.14 -2.38 7.88
N LEU A 83 7.27 -2.97 8.27
CA LEU A 83 7.42 -3.63 9.56
C LEU A 83 7.22 -2.66 10.73
N LYS A 84 7.68 -1.41 10.59
CA LYS A 84 7.47 -0.37 11.60
C LYS A 84 6.00 -0.02 11.75
N ALA A 85 5.27 0.14 10.65
CA ALA A 85 3.83 0.37 10.67
C ALA A 85 3.05 -0.85 11.20
N LEU A 86 3.51 -2.06 10.89
CA LEU A 86 2.92 -3.32 11.35
C LEU A 86 3.08 -3.53 12.85
N ARG A 87 4.21 -3.11 13.43
CA ARG A 87 4.47 -3.20 14.88
C ARG A 87 3.85 -2.05 15.67
N ALA A 88 3.28 -1.05 15.00
CA ALA A 88 2.66 0.08 15.67
C ALA A 88 1.44 -0.41 16.49
N PRO A 89 1.19 0.16 17.69
CA PRO A 89 0.01 -0.13 18.48
C PRO A 89 -1.28 -0.02 17.69
N GLU A 90 -2.26 -0.84 18.05
CA GLU A 90 -3.60 -0.74 17.48
C GLU A 90 -4.27 0.56 17.89
N ARG A 91 -5.05 1.13 16.97
CA ARG A 91 -5.82 2.33 17.23
C ARG A 91 -6.96 1.97 18.19
N GLY A 92 -6.83 2.36 19.46
CA GLY A 92 -7.87 2.14 20.48
C GLY A 92 -7.51 1.14 21.59
N SER A 93 -6.35 0.48 21.52
CA SER A 93 -5.92 -0.50 22.54
C SER A 93 -5.59 0.11 23.92
N GLY A 94 -5.63 1.45 24.05
CA GLY A 94 -5.43 2.16 25.33
C GLY A 94 -6.69 2.39 26.17
N ARG A 95 -7.87 1.90 25.76
CA ARG A 95 -9.16 2.22 26.42
C ARG A 95 -9.93 1.03 27.00
N SER A 96 -9.30 -0.14 27.13
CA SER A 96 -9.98 -1.35 27.63
C SER A 96 -9.11 -2.16 28.59
N SER A 97 -8.61 -1.52 29.66
CA SER A 97 -8.07 -2.21 30.84
C SER A 97 -8.23 -1.32 32.08
N ARG A 98 -9.49 -1.08 32.45
CA ARG A 98 -9.94 -0.62 33.78
C ARG A 98 -11.38 -1.11 33.94
N ARG A 99 -11.56 -2.36 34.33
CA ARG A 99 -12.73 -2.85 35.06
C ARG A 99 -12.26 -3.91 36.03
#